data_AF-M5C279-F1
#
_entry.id   AF-M5C279-F1
#
_cell.length_a   1.000
_cell.length_b   1.000
_cell.length_c   1.000
_cell.angle_alpha   90.00
_cell.angle_beta   90.00
_cell.angle_gamma   90.00
#
_symmetry.space_group_name_H-M   'P 1'
#
loop_
_entity.id
_entity.type
_entity.pdbx_description
1 polymer ?
#
loop_
_entity_poly.entity_id
_entity_poly.type
_entity_poly.pdbx_seq_one_letter_code
_entity_poly.pdbx_strand_id
1 'polypeptide(L)'
;MAHVPKEVLAKNFRVNASAFDHIPGEQLWIFPSAVPTESVASANPVSPQGQALLPYTFAASKAPATNTKVTGGSVKVVDSRTFNVSTTIAVAEVTVVPGGIRELHWHPTQPEWTFYLEGNARVTVFASSGNARTFDYQAGDIGKPSHA
;
A
#
# COMPACT_ATOMS: atom_id res chain seq x y z
N MET A 1 -7.05 -6.69 23.49
CA MET A 1 -7.54 -7.54 24.60
C MET A 1 -8.56 -6.85 25.50
N ALA A 2 -8.71 -5.52 25.44
CA ALA A 2 -9.63 -4.73 26.25
C ALA A 2 -11.10 -5.22 26.32
N HIS A 3 -11.59 -5.92 25.29
CA HIS A 3 -12.96 -6.42 25.22
C HIS A 3 -13.07 -7.95 25.42
N VAL A 4 -12.05 -8.59 25.98
CA VAL A 4 -12.06 -10.01 26.33
C VAL A 4 -11.93 -10.12 27.86
N PRO A 5 -12.86 -10.81 28.55
CA PRO A 5 -12.77 -10.97 30.01
C PRO A 5 -11.44 -11.60 30.45
N LYS A 6 -10.86 -11.13 31.56
CA LYS A 6 -9.54 -11.56 32.05
C LYS A 6 -9.51 -13.06 32.33
N GLU A 7 -10.60 -13.64 32.81
CA GLU A 7 -10.73 -15.08 33.07
C GLU A 7 -10.67 -15.92 31.79
N VAL A 8 -11.13 -15.39 30.66
CA VAL A 8 -11.03 -16.05 29.35
C VAL A 8 -9.58 -16.01 28.86
N LEU A 9 -8.90 -14.88 29.00
CA LEU A 9 -7.47 -14.75 28.69
C LEU A 9 -6.62 -15.69 29.56
N ALA A 10 -6.87 -15.70 30.88
CA ALA A 10 -6.20 -16.58 31.83
C ALA A 10 -6.31 -18.06 31.44
N LYS A 11 -7.52 -18.51 31.07
CA LYS A 11 -7.74 -19.88 30.59
C LYS A 11 -7.04 -20.15 29.26
N ASN A 12 -7.10 -19.24 28.30
CA ASN A 12 -6.47 -19.39 26.98
C ASN A 12 -4.94 -19.53 27.07
N PHE A 13 -4.31 -18.66 27.86
CA PHE A 13 -2.84 -18.64 28.02
C PHE A 13 -2.33 -19.55 29.14
N ARG A 14 -3.24 -20.18 29.92
CA ARG A 14 -2.92 -21.05 31.06
C ARG A 14 -2.07 -20.37 32.13
N VAL A 15 -2.41 -19.12 32.45
CA VAL A 15 -1.74 -18.30 33.48
C VAL A 15 -2.75 -17.74 34.48
N ASN A 16 -2.29 -17.15 35.59
CA ASN A 16 -3.17 -16.45 36.52
C ASN A 16 -3.75 -15.19 35.87
N ALA A 17 -5.00 -14.82 36.21
CA ALA A 17 -5.64 -13.60 35.72
C ALA A 17 -4.84 -12.32 36.03
N SER A 18 -4.06 -12.32 37.13
CA SER A 18 -3.20 -11.19 37.50
C SER A 18 -2.10 -10.87 36.47
N ALA A 19 -1.72 -11.83 35.62
CA ALA A 19 -0.80 -11.59 34.51
C ALA A 19 -1.34 -10.53 33.52
N PHE A 20 -2.65 -10.29 33.52
CA PHE A 20 -3.33 -9.35 32.66
C PHE A 20 -3.78 -8.06 33.39
N ASP A 21 -3.26 -7.77 34.58
CA ASP A 21 -3.68 -6.58 35.34
C ASP A 21 -3.23 -5.25 34.73
N HIS A 22 -2.16 -5.26 33.93
CA HIS A 22 -1.56 -4.07 33.34
C HIS A 22 -1.75 -3.99 31.81
N ILE A 23 -2.66 -4.79 31.23
CA ILE A 23 -2.96 -4.65 29.80
C ILE A 23 -3.68 -3.32 29.55
N PRO A 24 -3.41 -2.63 28.43
CA PRO A 24 -4.15 -1.43 28.07
C PRO A 24 -5.67 -1.69 27.97
N GLY A 25 -6.45 -0.79 28.58
CA GLY A 25 -7.93 -0.83 28.56
C GLY A 25 -8.54 -0.33 27.24
N GLU A 26 -7.71 0.17 26.33
CA GLU A 26 -8.09 0.66 25.01
C GLU A 26 -6.97 0.41 23.99
N GLN A 27 -7.26 0.64 22.72
CA GLN A 27 -6.27 0.50 21.66
C GLN A 27 -5.21 1.60 21.72
N LEU A 28 -3.95 1.25 21.46
CA LEU A 28 -2.86 2.23 21.39
C LEU A 28 -2.76 2.91 20.02
N TRP A 29 -3.12 2.22 18.94
CA TRP A 29 -3.01 2.64 17.54
C TRP A 29 -1.58 3.01 17.08
N ILE A 30 -1.05 4.17 17.47
CA ILE A 30 0.32 4.64 17.20
C ILE A 30 0.89 5.15 18.53
N PHE A 31 2.02 4.58 18.98
CA PHE A 31 2.65 4.94 20.25
C PHE A 31 4.18 5.01 20.11
N PRO A 32 4.86 5.86 20.88
CA PRO A 32 6.31 5.97 20.83
C PRO A 32 6.99 4.70 21.37
N SER A 33 8.09 4.29 20.74
CA SER A 33 8.92 3.16 21.15
C SER A 33 10.38 3.47 20.89
N ALA A 34 11.29 2.81 21.62
CA ALA A 34 12.71 2.81 21.29
C ALA A 34 12.93 2.16 19.91
N VAL A 35 13.94 2.65 19.18
CA VAL A 35 14.35 2.06 17.90
C VAL A 35 14.94 0.68 18.15
N PRO A 36 14.48 -0.38 17.47
CA PRO A 36 15.07 -1.72 17.60
C PRO A 36 16.56 -1.72 17.22
N THR A 37 17.42 -2.30 18.07
CA THR A 37 18.88 -2.34 17.86
C THR A 37 19.37 -3.66 17.26
N GLU A 38 18.55 -4.70 17.30
CA GLU A 38 18.89 -6.02 16.76
C GLU A 38 18.77 -6.06 15.23
N SER A 39 19.54 -6.95 14.61
CA SER A 39 19.37 -7.23 13.18
C SER A 39 18.05 -7.94 12.92
N VAL A 40 17.48 -7.76 11.73
CA VAL A 40 16.26 -8.50 11.31
C VAL A 40 16.48 -10.02 11.40
N ALA A 41 17.68 -10.49 11.07
CA ALA A 41 18.01 -11.91 11.12
C ALA A 41 17.97 -12.49 12.55
N SER A 42 18.40 -11.71 13.55
CA SER A 42 18.39 -12.13 14.96
C SER A 42 17.04 -11.94 15.64
N ALA A 43 16.26 -10.94 15.23
CA ALA A 43 14.96 -10.63 15.81
C ALA A 43 13.81 -11.50 15.27
N ASN A 44 14.01 -12.18 14.13
CA ASN A 44 12.95 -12.98 13.51
C ASN A 44 12.59 -14.21 14.36
N PRO A 45 11.30 -14.42 14.66
CA PRO A 45 10.87 -15.60 15.39
C PRO A 45 11.08 -16.87 14.56
N VAL A 46 11.52 -17.94 15.21
CA VAL A 46 11.60 -19.27 14.59
C VAL A 46 10.26 -19.96 14.76
N SER A 47 9.63 -20.33 13.64
CA SER A 47 8.35 -21.04 13.62
C SER A 47 8.56 -22.51 13.23
N PRO A 48 7.98 -23.48 13.98
CA PRO A 48 7.96 -24.88 13.56
C PRO A 48 7.24 -25.11 12.23
N GLN A 49 6.37 -24.19 11.81
CA GLN A 49 5.66 -24.23 10.54
C GLN A 49 6.49 -23.65 9.38
N GLY A 50 7.72 -23.20 9.64
CA GLY A 50 8.59 -22.57 8.65
C GLY A 50 8.22 -21.12 8.35
N GLN A 51 8.74 -20.61 7.22
CA GLN A 51 8.48 -19.26 6.74
C GLN A 51 7.38 -19.24 5.68
N ALA A 52 6.73 -18.09 5.52
CA ALA A 52 5.76 -17.90 4.44
C ALA A 52 6.43 -18.11 3.07
N LEU A 53 5.71 -18.78 2.16
CA LEU A 53 6.24 -19.13 0.83
C LEU A 53 6.49 -17.91 -0.07
N LEU A 54 5.72 -16.84 0.13
CA LEU A 54 5.85 -15.59 -0.62
C LEU A 54 6.24 -14.46 0.35
N PRO A 55 7.15 -13.56 -0.06
CA PRO A 55 7.45 -12.37 0.72
C PRO A 55 6.25 -11.42 0.73
N TYR A 56 6.05 -10.72 1.85
CA TYR A 56 5.03 -9.66 1.99
C TYR A 56 5.59 -8.26 1.73
N THR A 57 6.83 -8.16 1.27
CA THR A 57 7.49 -6.91 0.90
C THR A 57 8.03 -6.99 -0.51
N PHE A 58 8.02 -5.85 -1.21
CA PHE A 58 8.55 -5.72 -2.55
C PHE A 58 9.31 -4.40 -2.65
N ALA A 59 10.57 -4.44 -3.08
CA ALA A 59 11.40 -3.26 -3.23
C ALA A 59 11.05 -2.52 -4.54
N ALA A 60 9.89 -1.86 -4.60
CA ALA A 60 9.36 -1.21 -5.80
C ALA A 60 10.34 -0.17 -6.40
N SER A 61 11.09 0.54 -5.56
CA SER A 61 12.13 1.49 -6.01
C SER A 61 13.27 0.84 -6.81
N LYS A 62 13.49 -0.46 -6.62
CA LYS A 62 14.50 -1.26 -7.34
C LYS A 62 13.91 -2.05 -8.51
N ALA A 63 12.59 -1.96 -8.73
CA ALA A 63 11.96 -2.63 -9.85
C ALA A 63 12.40 -1.96 -11.17
N PRO A 64 12.71 -2.74 -12.22
CA PRO A 64 13.00 -2.18 -13.52
C PRO A 64 11.76 -1.45 -14.06
N ALA A 65 11.98 -0.32 -14.73
CA ALA A 65 10.90 0.34 -15.45
C ALA A 65 10.38 -0.58 -16.55
N THR A 66 9.05 -0.74 -16.58
CA THR A 66 8.36 -1.60 -17.56
C THR A 66 8.44 -1.01 -18.96
N ASN A 67 8.62 0.31 -19.07
CA ASN A 67 8.88 0.99 -20.34
C ASN A 67 9.92 2.10 -20.14
N THR A 68 11.10 1.95 -20.76
CA THR A 68 12.22 2.91 -20.74
C THR A 68 12.39 3.66 -22.06
N LYS A 69 11.58 3.36 -23.09
CA LYS A 69 11.74 3.90 -24.45
C LYS A 69 10.92 5.16 -24.74
N VAL A 70 10.32 5.77 -23.73
CA VAL A 70 9.47 6.96 -23.89
C VAL A 70 10.20 8.21 -23.39
N THR A 71 10.20 9.28 -24.20
CA THR A 71 10.85 10.56 -23.86
C THR A 71 10.08 11.35 -22.81
N GLY A 72 8.82 11.01 -22.56
CA GLY A 72 7.92 11.71 -21.64
C GLY A 72 8.05 11.30 -20.16
N GLY A 73 8.93 10.34 -19.82
CA GLY A 73 9.16 9.91 -18.44
C GLY A 73 9.30 8.39 -18.29
N SER A 74 8.75 7.82 -17.22
CA SER A 74 8.88 6.38 -16.94
C SER A 74 7.64 5.80 -16.27
N VAL A 75 7.42 4.49 -16.45
CA VAL A 75 6.38 3.72 -15.77
C VAL A 75 6.98 2.44 -15.20
N LYS A 76 6.74 2.17 -13.92
CA LYS A 76 7.07 0.89 -13.24
C LYS A 76 5.78 0.23 -12.79
N VAL A 77 5.52 -0.99 -13.27
CA VAL A 77 4.32 -1.75 -12.88
C VAL A 77 4.69 -2.85 -11.90
N VAL A 78 3.96 -2.93 -10.78
CA VAL A 78 4.04 -4.01 -9.80
C VAL A 78 2.64 -4.59 -9.62
N ASP A 79 2.49 -5.88 -9.93
CA ASP A 79 1.24 -6.62 -9.81
C ASP A 79 1.51 -8.08 -9.42
N SER A 80 0.48 -8.92 -9.39
CA SER A 80 0.60 -10.34 -8.99
C SER A 80 1.53 -11.19 -9.85
N ARG A 81 2.02 -10.69 -11.00
CA ARG A 81 2.99 -11.40 -11.86
C ARG A 81 4.43 -11.20 -11.40
N THR A 82 4.69 -10.13 -10.65
CA THR A 82 6.03 -9.80 -10.09
C THR A 82 6.04 -9.80 -8.58
N PHE A 83 4.97 -9.33 -7.94
CA PHE A 83 4.74 -9.38 -6.50
C PHE A 83 3.57 -10.31 -6.17
N ASN A 84 3.85 -11.61 -6.19
CA ASN A 84 2.85 -12.68 -6.25
C ASN A 84 1.82 -12.71 -5.10
N VAL A 85 2.16 -12.14 -3.94
CA VAL A 85 1.23 -12.04 -2.81
C VAL A 85 0.16 -10.96 -3.00
N SER A 86 0.41 -9.98 -3.88
CA SER A 86 -0.49 -8.85 -4.18
C SER A 86 -1.53 -9.26 -5.23
N THR A 87 -2.47 -10.11 -4.84
CA THR A 87 -3.46 -10.70 -5.77
C THR A 87 -4.65 -9.78 -6.07
N THR A 88 -4.87 -8.76 -5.24
CA THR A 88 -6.04 -7.87 -5.33
C THR A 88 -5.69 -6.43 -5.69
N ILE A 89 -4.40 -6.08 -5.72
CA ILE A 89 -3.92 -4.73 -6.01
C ILE A 89 -2.78 -4.81 -7.03
N ALA A 90 -2.87 -3.96 -8.06
CA ALA A 90 -1.78 -3.64 -8.97
C ALA A 90 -1.47 -2.14 -8.84
N VAL A 91 -0.20 -1.77 -8.93
CA VAL A 91 0.24 -0.38 -8.88
C VAL A 91 1.15 -0.05 -10.06
N ALA A 92 1.01 1.17 -10.58
CA ALA A 92 1.94 1.75 -11.53
C ALA A 92 2.51 3.04 -10.91
N GLU A 93 3.83 3.07 -10.70
CA GLU A 93 4.55 4.31 -10.39
C GLU A 93 4.84 5.00 -11.74
N VAL A 94 4.27 6.19 -11.92
CA VAL A 94 4.37 6.96 -13.16
C VAL A 94 5.11 8.26 -12.88
N THR A 95 6.20 8.48 -13.60
CA THR A 95 6.90 9.77 -13.64
C THR A 95 6.66 10.40 -15.00
N VAL A 96 6.17 11.64 -15.02
CA VAL A 96 6.04 12.44 -16.24
C VAL A 96 6.98 13.63 -16.12
N VAL A 97 7.89 13.80 -17.09
CA VAL A 97 8.81 14.95 -17.10
C VAL A 97 8.07 16.24 -17.46
N PRO A 98 8.59 17.43 -17.11
CA PRO A 98 8.00 18.69 -17.56
C PRO A 98 7.80 18.73 -19.08
N GLY A 99 6.60 19.10 -19.52
CA GLY A 99 6.20 19.08 -20.95
C GLY A 99 5.80 17.70 -21.49
N GLY A 100 5.98 16.63 -20.71
CA GLY A 100 5.48 15.29 -21.02
C GLY A 100 3.98 15.14 -20.73
N ILE A 101 3.41 14.02 -21.18
CA ILE A 101 2.02 13.65 -20.91
C ILE A 101 1.92 12.13 -20.74
N ARG A 102 1.05 11.69 -19.82
CA ARG A 102 0.53 10.33 -19.84
C ARG A 102 -0.53 10.25 -20.95
N GLU A 103 -0.22 9.53 -22.02
CA GLU A 103 -1.10 9.42 -23.20
C GLU A 103 -2.54 9.05 -22.84
N LEU A 104 -3.47 9.42 -23.72
CA LEU A 104 -4.88 9.02 -23.60
C LEU A 104 -5.00 7.50 -23.54
N HIS A 105 -5.61 7.01 -22.47
CA HIS A 105 -5.81 5.58 -22.24
C HIS A 105 -7.01 5.36 -21.33
N TRP A 106 -7.38 4.09 -21.18
CA TRP A 106 -8.36 3.64 -20.20
C TRP A 106 -7.95 2.30 -19.62
N HIS A 107 -8.51 1.96 -18.46
CA HIS A 107 -8.39 0.64 -17.87
C HIS A 107 -9.64 -0.19 -18.20
N PRO A 108 -9.52 -1.32 -18.93
CA PRO A 108 -10.68 -2.06 -19.40
C PRO A 108 -11.38 -2.88 -18.32
N THR A 109 -10.71 -3.13 -17.18
CA THR A 109 -11.17 -4.12 -16.20
C THR A 109 -11.50 -3.52 -14.84
N GLN A 110 -10.75 -2.52 -14.38
CA GLN A 110 -10.82 -2.02 -13.00
C GLN A 110 -10.76 -0.49 -12.95
N PRO A 111 -11.40 0.14 -11.96
CA PRO A 111 -11.26 1.56 -11.71
C PRO A 111 -9.83 1.90 -11.26
N GLU A 112 -9.44 3.15 -11.50
CA GLU A 112 -8.14 3.67 -11.04
C GLU A 112 -8.31 4.47 -9.74
N TRP A 113 -7.29 4.41 -8.89
CA TRP A 113 -7.10 5.31 -7.77
C TRP A 113 -5.67 5.85 -7.84
N THR A 114 -5.52 7.16 -7.76
CA THR A 114 -4.25 7.84 -8.01
C THR A 114 -3.86 8.67 -6.80
N PHE A 115 -2.61 8.56 -6.36
CA PHE A 115 -2.03 9.45 -5.37
C PHE A 115 -0.89 10.24 -6.00
N TYR A 116 -0.94 11.56 -5.88
CA TYR A 116 0.07 12.45 -6.44
C TYR A 116 1.19 12.66 -5.41
N LEU A 117 2.35 12.05 -5.65
CA LEU A 117 3.50 12.15 -4.76
C LEU A 117 4.15 13.54 -4.81
N GLU A 118 4.33 14.08 -6.01
CA GLU A 118 4.99 15.36 -6.27
C GLU A 118 4.54 15.97 -7.59
N GLY A 119 4.86 17.25 -7.79
CA GLY A 119 4.55 17.98 -9.02
C GLY A 119 3.11 18.50 -9.10
N ASN A 120 2.71 18.86 -10.32
CA ASN A 120 1.37 19.34 -10.66
C ASN A 120 0.89 18.62 -11.92
N ALA A 121 -0.38 18.24 -11.97
CA ALA A 121 -0.98 17.55 -13.09
C ALA A 121 -2.37 18.12 -13.41
N ARG A 122 -2.76 18.03 -14.68
CA ARG A 122 -4.13 18.30 -15.14
C ARG A 122 -4.66 17.04 -15.80
N VAL A 123 -5.81 16.56 -15.34
CA VAL A 123 -6.43 15.33 -15.84
C VAL A 123 -7.86 15.60 -16.26
N THR A 124 -8.21 15.15 -17.46
CA THR A 124 -9.59 15.13 -17.95
C THR A 124 -10.13 13.72 -17.90
N VAL A 125 -11.23 13.51 -17.19
CA VAL A 125 -11.97 12.24 -17.17
C VAL A 125 -13.12 12.34 -18.16
N PHE A 126 -13.19 11.41 -19.09
CA PHE A 126 -14.32 11.24 -20.01
C PHE A 126 -15.25 10.13 -19.48
N ALA A 127 -16.51 10.48 -19.21
CA ALA A 127 -17.50 9.62 -18.58
C ALA A 127 -18.60 9.17 -19.57
N SER A 128 -18.24 8.97 -20.84
CA SER A 128 -19.15 8.64 -21.96
C SER A 128 -20.18 9.73 -22.29
N SER A 129 -20.95 9.55 -23.38
CA SER A 129 -22.08 10.44 -23.76
C SER A 129 -21.74 11.94 -23.86
N GLY A 130 -20.51 12.27 -24.26
CA GLY A 130 -20.04 13.66 -24.34
C GLY A 130 -19.69 14.29 -22.98
N ASN A 131 -19.81 13.55 -21.88
CA ASN A 131 -19.49 14.05 -20.55
C ASN A 131 -17.99 13.99 -20.30
N ALA A 132 -17.41 15.15 -19.98
CA ALA A 132 -16.03 15.25 -19.56
C ALA A 132 -15.88 16.29 -18.45
N ARG A 133 -14.91 16.06 -17.55
CA ARG A 133 -14.53 17.05 -16.54
C ARG A 133 -13.02 17.03 -16.34
N THR A 134 -12.45 18.23 -16.22
CA THR A 134 -11.03 18.45 -15.98
C THR A 134 -10.79 18.84 -14.53
N PHE A 135 -9.72 18.29 -13.96
CA PHE A 135 -9.28 18.53 -12.60
C PHE A 135 -7.78 18.86 -12.61
N ASP A 136 -7.37 19.76 -11.74
CA ASP A 136 -5.97 20.02 -11.43
C ASP A 136 -5.61 19.31 -10.12
N TYR A 137 -4.44 18.69 -10.08
CA TYR A 137 -3.93 17.91 -8.95
C TYR A 137 -2.50 18.33 -8.62
N GLN A 138 -2.14 18.27 -7.34
CA GLN A 138 -0.81 18.54 -6.82
C GLN A 138 -0.40 17.49 -5.77
N ALA A 139 0.82 17.61 -5.24
CA ALA A 139 1.33 16.72 -4.20
C ALA A 139 0.35 16.58 -3.01
N GLY A 140 0.03 15.35 -2.64
CA GLY A 140 -0.90 15.03 -1.55
C GLY A 140 -2.36 14.83 -1.99
N ASP A 141 -2.71 15.18 -3.23
CA ASP A 141 -4.07 14.96 -3.73
C ASP A 141 -4.34 13.48 -4.07
N ILE A 142 -5.63 13.13 -4.02
CA ILE A 142 -6.15 11.82 -4.38
C ILE A 142 -7.08 11.96 -5.59
N GLY A 143 -6.75 11.25 -6.67
CA GLY A 143 -7.57 11.13 -7.87
C GLY A 143 -8.39 9.85 -7.88
N LYS A 144 -9.63 9.94 -8.38
CA LYS A 144 -10.48 8.77 -8.64
C LYS A 144 -11.17 8.92 -10.00
N PRO A 145 -10.62 8.35 -11.07
CA PRO A 145 -11.30 8.26 -12.35
C PRO A 145 -12.43 7.21 -12.25
N SER A 146 -13.60 7.59 -11.73
CA SER A 146 -14.79 6.75 -11.78
C SER A 146 -16.03 7.57 -12.07
N HIS A 147 -16.90 7.01 -12.91
CA HIS A 147 -18.26 7.45 -13.22
C HIS A 147 -18.93 8.08 -11.99
N ALA A 148 -19.23 9.37 -12.10
CA ALA A 148 -20.37 9.95 -11.40
C ALA A 148 -21.62 9.71 -12.25
#